data_AF-A0A535LKS1-F1
#
_entry.id   AF-A0A535LKS1-F1
#
_cell.length_a   1.000
_cell.length_b   1.000
_cell.length_c   1.000
_cell.angle_alpha   90.00
_cell.angle_beta   90.00
_cell.angle_gamma   90.00
#
_symmetry.space_group_name_H-M   'P 1'
#
loop_
_entity.id
_entity.type
_entity.pdbx_description
1 polymer ?
#
loop_
_entity_poly.entity_id
_entity_poly.type
_entity_poly.pdbx_seq_one_letter_code
_entity_poly.pdbx_strand_id
1 'polypeptide(L)'
;MCNTSVETLDRLIDAGLLEGSGPGRYTLHRTIADYARLRLTDGRVRERMVSFFNAFVETHKTNFDILEREMDNVLAALQIAYEHFQGSTAAG
;
A
#
# COMPACT_ATOMS: atom_id res chain seq x y z
N MET A 1 -10.52 -0.72 -1.45
CA MET A 1 -11.33 0.00 -0.45
C MET A 1 -10.97 -0.50 0.93
N CYS A 2 -10.72 0.38 1.90
CA CYS A 2 -10.44 -0.02 3.28
C CYS A 2 -11.63 -0.80 3.84
N ASN A 3 -11.38 -1.96 4.47
CA ASN A 3 -12.40 -2.81 5.10
C ASN A 3 -12.83 -2.27 6.49
N THR A 4 -12.86 -0.96 6.67
CA THR A 4 -13.14 -0.31 7.96
C THR A 4 -14.17 0.81 7.78
N SER A 5 -14.90 1.14 8.84
CA SER A 5 -15.96 2.15 8.76
C SER A 5 -15.40 3.56 8.54
N VAL A 6 -16.19 4.41 7.89
CA VAL A 6 -15.84 5.84 7.70
C VAL A 6 -15.61 6.52 9.06
N GLU A 7 -16.43 6.22 10.06
CA GLU A 7 -16.26 6.73 11.43
C GLU A 7 -14.89 6.37 12.05
N THR A 8 -14.34 5.20 11.72
CA THR A 8 -13.00 4.82 12.20
C THR A 8 -11.93 5.62 11.50
N LEU A 9 -12.09 5.88 10.19
CA LEU A 9 -11.18 6.71 9.42
C LEU A 9 -11.22 8.16 9.92
N ASP A 10 -12.41 8.70 10.21
CA ASP A 10 -12.58 10.04 10.77
C ASP A 10 -11.88 10.16 12.13
N ARG A 11 -12.02 9.18 13.03
CA ARG A 11 -11.29 9.16 14.30
C ARG A 11 -9.78 9.14 14.12
N LEU A 12 -9.27 8.46 13.10
CA LEU A 12 -7.84 8.43 12.79
C LEU A 12 -7.37 9.77 12.21
N ILE A 13 -8.22 10.49 11.47
CA ILE A 13 -7.94 11.85 11.01
C ILE A 13 -7.93 12.82 12.20
N ASP A 14 -8.93 12.76 13.08
CA ASP A 14 -9.01 13.59 14.29
C ASP A 14 -7.81 13.38 15.23
N ALA A 15 -7.30 12.15 15.29
CA ALA A 15 -6.09 11.82 16.04
C ALA A 15 -4.79 12.27 15.36
N GLY A 16 -4.85 12.85 14.16
CA GLY A 16 -3.70 13.25 13.36
C GLY A 16 -2.89 12.08 12.79
N LEU A 17 -3.50 10.89 12.73
CA LEU A 17 -2.85 9.69 12.21
C LEU A 17 -2.99 9.54 10.70
N LEU A 18 -4.10 10.01 10.14
CA LEU A 18 -4.38 10.00 8.70
C LEU A 18 -4.62 11.42 8.18
N GLU A 19 -4.27 11.62 6.93
CA GLU A 19 -4.59 12.82 6.15
C GLU A 19 -5.48 12.43 4.97
N GLY A 20 -6.53 13.20 4.72
CA GLY A 20 -7.36 13.03 3.53
C GLY A 20 -6.65 13.58 2.29
N SER A 21 -6.32 12.73 1.32
CA SER A 21 -5.67 13.12 0.06
C SER A 21 -6.65 13.23 -1.12
N GLY A 22 -7.94 12.96 -0.87
CA GLY A 22 -9.03 13.06 -1.84
C GLY A 22 -10.24 12.20 -1.42
N PRO A 23 -11.33 12.20 -2.21
CA PRO A 23 -12.52 11.41 -1.90
C PRO A 23 -12.18 9.92 -1.71
N GLY A 24 -12.35 9.42 -0.48
CA GLY A 24 -12.06 8.03 -0.12
C GLY A 24 -10.57 7.65 -0.10
N ARG A 25 -9.66 8.62 -0.12
CA ARG A 25 -8.20 8.40 -0.10
C ARG A 25 -7.59 9.00 1.15
N TYR A 26 -6.75 8.20 1.80
CA TYR A 26 -6.11 8.56 3.05
C TYR A 26 -4.63 8.21 2.98
N THR A 27 -3.80 9.09 3.52
CA THR A 27 -2.35 8.92 3.61
C THR A 27 -1.90 8.99 5.06
N LEU A 28 -0.96 8.15 5.45
CA LEU A 28 -0.26 8.30 6.72
C LEU A 28 0.76 9.42 6.60
N HIS A 29 0.89 10.24 7.64
CA HIS A 29 2.04 11.15 7.73
C HIS A 29 3.35 10.35 7.76
N ARG A 30 4.39 10.86 7.10
CA ARG A 30 5.67 10.15 6.89
C ARG A 30 6.27 9.57 8.18
N THR A 31 6.21 10.31 9.28
CA THR A 31 6.73 9.87 10.59
C THR A 31 6.02 8.62 11.12
N ILE A 32 4.70 8.53 10.93
CA ILE A 32 3.90 7.38 11.37
C ILE A 32 4.15 6.19 10.44
N ALA A 33 4.24 6.43 9.13
CA ALA A 33 4.59 5.40 8.17
C ALA A 33 5.97 4.80 8.47
N ASP A 34 6.96 5.62 8.79
CA ASP A 34 8.31 5.18 9.15
C ASP A 34 8.33 4.42 10.48
N TYR A 35 7.58 4.89 11.48
CA TYR A 35 7.41 4.15 12.74
C TYR A 35 6.75 2.78 12.53
N ALA A 36 5.70 2.71 11.71
CA ALA A 36 5.02 1.45 11.39
C ALA A 36 5.97 0.48 10.67
N ARG A 37 6.80 0.97 9.74
CA ARG A 37 7.82 0.17 9.05
C ARG A 37 8.85 -0.40 10.03
N LEU A 38 9.34 0.40 10.97
CA LEU A 38 10.30 -0.04 11.99
C LEU A 38 9.72 -1.12 12.92
N ARG A 39 8.41 -1.07 13.17
CA ARG A 39 7.69 -2.01 14.04
C ARG A 39 7.13 -3.22 13.30
N LEU A 40 7.24 -3.26 11.96
CA LEU A 40 6.68 -4.32 11.15
C LEU A 40 7.49 -5.61 11.29
N THR A 41 6.95 -6.58 12.01
CA THR A 41 7.54 -7.91 12.21
C THR A 41 6.96 -8.96 11.26
N ASP A 42 5.74 -8.74 10.75
CA ASP A 42 5.07 -9.66 9.84
C ASP A 42 5.43 -9.38 8.37
N GLY A 43 6.27 -10.23 7.80
CA GLY A 43 6.65 -10.18 6.38
C GLY A 43 5.48 -10.42 5.42
N ARG A 44 4.42 -11.11 5.86
CA ARG A 44 3.26 -11.43 5.00
C ARG A 44 2.48 -10.20 4.60
N VAL A 45 2.59 -9.09 5.35
CA VAL A 45 1.94 -7.82 5.00
C VAL A 45 2.41 -7.33 3.63
N ARG A 46 3.70 -7.49 3.31
CA ARG A 46 4.26 -7.10 2.01
C ARG A 46 3.78 -8.04 0.90
N GLU A 47 3.78 -9.35 1.16
CA GLU A 47 3.26 -10.34 0.21
C GLU A 47 1.80 -10.07 -0.16
N ARG A 48 0.93 -9.80 0.83
CA ARG A 48 -0.47 -9.43 0.56
C ARG A 48 -0.60 -8.18 -0.31
N MET A 49 0.25 -7.17 -0.08
CA MET A 49 0.25 -5.95 -0.88
C MET A 49 0.64 -6.25 -2.33
N VAL A 50 1.69 -7.05 -2.55
CA VAL A 50 2.12 -7.50 -3.88
C VAL A 50 1.01 -8.28 -4.58
N SER A 51 0.41 -9.26 -3.91
CA SER A 51 -0.67 -10.06 -4.48
C SER A 51 -1.88 -9.21 -4.87
N PHE A 52 -2.25 -8.23 -4.03
CA PHE A 52 -3.37 -7.33 -4.32
C PHE A 52 -3.10 -6.47 -5.56
N PHE A 53 -1.96 -5.78 -5.62
CA PHE A 53 -1.67 -4.89 -6.75
C PHE A 53 -1.39 -5.64 -8.05
N ASN A 54 -0.86 -6.87 -7.98
CA ASN A 54 -0.76 -7.74 -9.14
C ASN A 54 -2.15 -8.07 -9.71
N ALA A 55 -3.09 -8.51 -8.86
CA ALA A 55 -4.46 -8.79 -9.28
C ALA A 55 -5.19 -7.51 -9.76
N PHE A 56 -4.91 -6.36 -9.15
CA PHE A 56 -5.46 -5.07 -9.54
C PHE A 56 -5.06 -4.67 -10.97
N VAL A 57 -3.77 -4.73 -11.29
CA VAL A 57 -3.29 -4.42 -12.65
C VAL A 57 -3.90 -5.38 -13.66
N GLU A 58 -3.98 -6.66 -13.33
CA GLU A 58 -4.59 -7.69 -14.18
C GLU A 58 -6.08 -7.45 -14.44
N THR A 59 -6.81 -6.97 -13.43
CA THR A 59 -8.25 -6.66 -13.54
C THR A 59 -8.52 -5.38 -14.33
N HIS A 60 -7.62 -4.39 -14.23
CA HIS A 60 -7.81 -3.05 -14.78
C HIS A 60 -6.93 -2.74 -16.00
N LYS A 61 -6.39 -3.76 -16.70
CA LYS A 61 -5.43 -3.61 -17.82
C LYS A 61 -5.77 -2.57 -18.88
N THR A 62 -7.06 -2.35 -19.15
CA THR A 62 -7.55 -1.43 -20.17
C THR A 62 -8.10 -0.13 -19.60
N ASN A 63 -8.16 0.00 -18.28
CA ASN A 63 -8.66 1.19 -17.59
C ASN A 63 -7.48 2.03 -17.11
N PHE A 64 -6.96 2.85 -18.02
CA PHE A 64 -5.77 3.67 -17.78
C PHE A 64 -6.00 4.75 -16.70
N ASP A 65 -7.21 5.30 -16.57
CA ASP A 65 -7.52 6.28 -15.51
C ASP A 65 -7.34 5.70 -14.10
N ILE A 66 -7.76 4.45 -13.90
CA ILE A 66 -7.62 3.77 -12.61
C ILE A 66 -6.17 3.37 -12.36
N LEU A 67 -5.46 2.90 -13.40
CA LEU A 67 -4.05 2.55 -13.30
C LEU A 67 -3.17 3.77 -13.00
N GLU A 68 -3.42 4.90 -13.65
CA GLU A 68 -2.68 6.15 -13.43
C GLU A 68 -2.85 6.63 -11.99
N ARG A 69 -4.06 6.57 -11.44
CA ARG A 69 -4.35 6.96 -10.05
C ARG A 69 -3.68 6.09 -8.99
N GLU A 70 -3.37 4.84 -9.32
CA GLU A 70 -2.73 3.88 -8.41
C GLU A 70 -1.28 3.58 -8.81
N MET A 71 -0.71 4.32 -9.76
CA MET A 71 0.59 4.03 -10.35
C MET A 71 1.69 3.95 -9.29
N ASP A 72 1.71 4.90 -8.34
CA ASP A 72 2.69 4.91 -7.24
C ASP A 72 2.60 3.64 -6.38
N ASN A 73 1.37 3.17 -6.12
CA ASN A 73 1.15 1.97 -5.32
C ASN A 73 1.51 0.69 -6.09
N VAL A 74 1.23 0.65 -7.39
CA VAL A 74 1.64 -0.45 -8.29
C VAL A 74 3.16 -0.53 -8.37
N LEU A 75 3.85 0.60 -8.57
CA LEU A 75 5.30 0.66 -8.63
C LEU A 75 5.93 0.22 -7.29
N ALA A 76 5.37 0.67 -6.16
CA ALA A 76 5.82 0.23 -4.84
C ALA A 76 5.68 -1.30 -4.66
N ALA A 77 4.56 -1.88 -5.10
CA ALA A 77 4.35 -3.33 -5.06
C ALA A 77 5.35 -4.09 -5.95
N LEU A 78 5.60 -3.61 -7.17
CA LEU A 78 6.58 -4.21 -8.07
C LEU A 78 8.00 -4.13 -7.51
N GLN A 79 8.36 -3.01 -6.89
CA GLN A 79 9.66 -2.86 -6.23
C GLN A 79 9.83 -3.85 -5.07
N ILE A 80 8.81 -4.01 -4.22
CA ILE A 80 8.81 -5.00 -3.14
C ILE A 80 9.00 -6.42 -3.70
N ALA A 81 8.29 -6.76 -4.78
CA ALA A 81 8.40 -8.07 -5.41
C ALA A 81 9.81 -8.32 -5.97
N TYR A 82 10.40 -7.29 -6.59
CA TYR A 82 11.76 -7.35 -7.13
C TYR A 82 12.82 -7.52 -6.04
N GLU A 83 12.73 -6.74 -4.95
CA GLU A 83 13.63 -6.85 -3.81
C GLU A 83 13.56 -8.23 -3.15
N HIS A 84 12.36 -8.81 -3.03
CA HIS A 84 12.17 -10.17 -2.52
C HIS A 84 12.80 -11.23 -3.44
N PHE A 85 12.67 -11.06 -4.77
CA PHE A 85 13.30 -11.97 -5.74
C PHE A 85 14.84 -11.91 -5.68
N GLN A 86 15.42 -10.72 -5.58
CA GLN A 86 16.87 -10.53 -5.46
C GLN A 86 17.41 -11.11 -4.14
N GLY A 87 16.71 -10.91 -3.02
CA GLY A 87 17.07 -11.49 -1.72
C GLY A 87 17.05 -13.02 -1.70
N SER A 88 16.19 -13.66 -2.51
CA SER A 88 16.15 -15.11 -2.67
C SER A 88 17.29 -15.66 -3.55
N THR A 89 17.92 -14.82 -4.37
CA THR A 89 18.99 -15.23 -5.31
C THR A 89 20.39 -15.07 -4.68
N ALA A 90 20.53 -14.19 -3.68
CA ALA A 90 21.78 -13.99 -2.93
C ALA A 90 22.02 -15.01 -1.80
N ALA A 91 21.08 -15.94 -1.57
CA ALA A 91 21.15 -16.97 -0.53
C ALA A 91 21.42 -18.39 -1.09
N GLY A 92 21.84 -18.49 -2.35
CA GLY A 92 22.19 -19.76 -3.03
C GLY A 92 23.68 -19.89 -3.30
#